data_AF-A0A2R7SFD1-F1
#
_entry.id   AF-A0A2R7SFD1-F1
#
_cell.length_a   1.000
_cell.length_b   1.000
_cell.length_c   1.000
_cell.angle_alpha   90.00
_cell.angle_beta   90.00
_cell.angle_gamma   90.00
#
_symmetry.space_group_name_H-M   'P 1'
#
loop_
_entity.id
_entity.type
_entity.pdbx_description
1 polymer ?
#
loop_
_entity_poly.entity_id
_entity_poly.type
_entity_poly.pdbx_seq_one_letter_code
_entity_poly.pdbx_strand_id
1 'polypeptide(L)'
;MSQRLTYNQCVLAALIARNAIDKARAPEAQLPTLLKALGEAITAKSCDIAQLAAAGRTTDERHREGLAQLERWRSVWIANR
;
A
#
# COMPACT_ATOMS: atom_id res chain seq x y z
N MET A 1 -33.04 -33.00 -5.23
CA MET A 1 -33.63 -31.64 -5.31
C MET A 1 -32.49 -30.64 -5.27
N SER A 2 -32.19 -29.95 -6.38
CA SER A 2 -31.17 -28.91 -6.39
C SER A 2 -31.76 -27.66 -5.74
N GLN A 3 -31.33 -27.34 -4.52
CA GLN A 3 -31.73 -26.09 -3.87
C GLN A 3 -31.14 -24.95 -4.69
N ARG A 4 -32.01 -24.18 -5.36
CA ARG A 4 -31.59 -22.95 -6.04
C ARG A 4 -31.00 -22.03 -4.99
N LEU A 5 -29.78 -21.57 -5.25
CA LEU A 5 -29.13 -20.56 -4.44
C LEU A 5 -30.01 -19.32 -4.38
N THR A 6 -30.10 -18.71 -3.19
CA THR A 6 -30.72 -17.41 -3.04
C THR A 6 -29.88 -16.36 -3.78
N TYR A 7 -30.49 -15.21 -4.11
CA TYR A 7 -29.78 -14.11 -4.78
C TYR A 7 -28.48 -13.74 -4.05
N ASN A 8 -28.51 -13.66 -2.72
CA ASN A 8 -27.33 -13.34 -1.90
C ASN A 8 -26.25 -14.42 -1.99
N GLN A 9 -26.63 -15.70 -2.06
CA GLN A 9 -25.68 -16.80 -2.24
C GLN A 9 -25.04 -16.77 -3.63
N CYS A 10 -25.79 -16.39 -4.67
CA CYS A 10 -25.24 -16.18 -6.01
C CYS A 10 -24.23 -15.01 -6.04
N VAL A 11 -24.55 -13.89 -5.39
CA VAL A 11 -23.65 -12.73 -5.30
C VAL A 11 -22.37 -13.10 -4.54
N LEU A 12 -22.49 -13.81 -3.42
CA LEU A 12 -21.34 -14.26 -2.64
C LEU A 12 -20.44 -15.22 -3.45
N ALA A 13 -21.04 -16.17 -4.16
CA ALA A 13 -20.30 -17.09 -5.02
C ALA A 13 -19.57 -16.36 -6.17
N ALA A 14 -20.20 -15.36 -6.78
CA ALA A 14 -19.58 -14.54 -7.82
C ALA A 14 -18.38 -13.73 -7.30
N LEU A 15 -18.48 -13.16 -6.08
CA LEU A 15 -17.39 -12.44 -5.44
C LEU A 15 -16.21 -13.36 -5.11
N ILE A 16 -16.48 -14.55 -4.57
CA ILE A 16 -15.44 -15.56 -4.28
C ILE A 16 -14.75 -16.01 -5.57
N ALA A 17 -15.52 -16.31 -6.62
CA ALA A 17 -14.98 -16.72 -7.91
C ALA A 17 -14.12 -15.61 -8.53
N ARG A 18 -14.57 -14.35 -8.47
CA ARG A 18 -13.79 -13.20 -8.96
C ARG A 18 -12.48 -13.04 -8.21
N ASN A 19 -12.51 -13.12 -6.88
CA ASN A 19 -11.30 -13.03 -6.06
C ASN A 19 -10.32 -14.19 -6.33
N ALA A 20 -10.83 -15.40 -6.53
CA ALA A 20 -10.01 -16.55 -6.92
C ALA A 20 -9.36 -16.36 -8.30
N ILE A 21 -10.10 -15.80 -9.27
CA ILE A 21 -9.58 -15.46 -10.60
C ILE A 21 -8.54 -14.35 -10.51
N ASP A 22 -8.79 -13.30 -9.73
CA ASP A 22 -7.84 -12.19 -9.56
C ASP A 22 -6.55 -12.67 -8.88
N LYS A 23 -6.65 -13.56 -7.89
CA LYS A 23 -5.51 -14.24 -7.26
C LYS A 23 -4.75 -15.17 -8.21
N ALA A 24 -5.46 -15.88 -9.09
CA ALA A 24 -4.86 -16.79 -10.06
C ALA A 24 -4.27 -16.07 -11.30
N ARG A 25 -4.76 -14.86 -11.61
CA ARG A 25 -4.28 -14.02 -12.73
C ARG A 25 -3.13 -13.11 -12.36
N ALA A 26 -2.90 -12.86 -11.07
CA ALA A 26 -1.61 -12.35 -10.65
C ALA A 26 -0.60 -13.49 -10.82
N PRO A 27 0.30 -13.46 -11.83
CA PRO A 27 1.51 -14.24 -11.67
C PRO A 27 2.15 -13.77 -10.38
N GLU A 28 2.95 -14.63 -9.76
CA GLU A 28 3.70 -14.37 -8.53
C GLU A 28 4.73 -13.23 -8.68
N ALA A 29 4.34 -12.06 -9.18
CA ALA A 29 4.80 -10.81 -8.60
C ALA A 29 4.44 -10.92 -7.13
N GLN A 30 5.40 -11.41 -6.34
CA GLN A 30 5.44 -11.24 -4.90
C GLN A 30 5.08 -9.78 -4.67
N LEU A 31 3.81 -9.53 -4.35
CA LEU A 31 3.37 -8.27 -3.80
C LEU A 31 4.39 -8.05 -2.68
N PRO A 32 5.22 -6.98 -2.75
CA PRO A 32 6.13 -6.72 -1.67
C PRO A 32 5.28 -6.81 -0.41
N THR A 33 5.70 -7.63 0.56
CA THR A 33 5.02 -7.69 1.84
C THR A 33 4.73 -6.24 2.25
N LEU A 34 3.54 -5.92 2.75
CA LEU A 34 3.14 -4.52 3.01
C LEU A 34 4.24 -3.69 3.68
N LEU A 35 5.02 -4.38 4.52
CA LEU A 35 6.33 -3.97 4.99
C LEU A 35 7.33 -3.60 3.87
N LYS A 36 7.84 -4.51 3.06
CA LYS A 36 8.79 -4.20 1.98
C LYS A 36 8.36 -2.99 1.13
N ALA A 37 7.08 -2.88 0.78
CA ALA A 37 6.53 -1.73 0.06
C ALA A 37 6.64 -0.42 0.87
N LEU A 38 6.32 -0.48 2.18
CA LEU A 38 6.48 0.65 3.09
C LEU A 38 7.95 1.07 3.23
N GLY A 39 8.88 0.11 3.29
CA GLY A 39 10.31 0.37 3.32
C GLY A 39 10.79 1.13 2.08
N GLU A 40 10.40 0.67 0.88
CA GLU A 40 10.72 1.34 -0.39
C GLU A 40 10.12 2.76 -0.46
N ALA A 41 8.87 2.94 0.00
CA ALA A 41 8.21 4.24 0.05
C ALA A 41 8.90 5.23 1.02
N ILE A 42 9.37 4.75 2.18
CA ILE A 42 10.17 5.56 3.13
C ILE A 42 11.47 6.01 2.48
N THR A 43 12.16 5.12 1.77
CA THR A 43 13.42 5.46 1.07
C THR A 43 13.17 6.53 0.01
N ALA A 44 12.19 6.33 -0.88
CA ALA A 44 11.87 7.30 -1.93
C ALA A 44 11.52 8.69 -1.35
N LYS A 45 10.63 8.73 -0.34
CA LYS A 45 10.23 10.00 0.29
C LYS A 45 11.39 10.71 0.99
N SER A 46 12.32 9.95 1.57
CA SER A 46 13.53 10.53 2.16
C SER A 46 14.43 11.22 1.12
N CYS A 47 14.53 10.66 -0.08
CA CYS A 47 15.24 11.27 -1.20
C CYS A 47 14.56 12.56 -1.67
N ASP A 48 13.23 12.57 -1.79
CA ASP A 48 12.48 13.77 -2.19
C ASP A 48 12.69 14.93 -1.21
N ILE A 49 12.66 14.64 0.10
CA ILE A 49 12.90 15.64 1.15
C ILE A 49 14.34 16.14 1.08
N ALA A 50 15.31 15.25 0.88
CA ALA A 50 16.71 15.64 0.72
C ALA A 50 16.93 16.55 -0.51
N GLN A 51 16.22 16.30 -1.61
CA GLN A 51 16.25 17.19 -2.79
C GLN A 51 15.65 18.57 -2.50
N LEU A 52 14.52 18.62 -1.78
CA LEU A 52 13.94 19.90 -1.34
C LEU A 52 14.90 20.66 -0.42
N ALA A 53 15.56 19.97 0.50
CA ALA A 53 16.55 20.57 1.39
C ALA A 53 17.78 21.09 0.61
N ALA A 54 18.30 20.31 -0.35
CA ALA A 54 19.41 20.70 -1.21
C ALA A 54 19.06 21.91 -2.10
N ALA A 55 17.79 22.05 -2.49
CA ALA A 55 17.28 23.22 -3.20
C ALA A 55 17.04 24.44 -2.29
N GLY A 56 17.39 24.38 -1.00
CA GLY A 56 17.19 25.46 -0.03
C GLY A 56 15.73 25.64 0.41
N ARG A 57 14.83 24.71 0.05
CA ARG A 57 13.38 24.78 0.31
C ARG A 57 13.00 24.15 1.65
N THR A 58 13.81 24.36 2.68
CA THR A 58 13.63 23.71 3.99
C THR A 58 12.46 24.28 4.80
N THR A 59 12.05 25.51 4.51
CA THR A 59 10.91 26.20 5.14
C THR A 59 9.59 26.00 4.40
N ASP A 60 9.65 25.52 3.15
CA ASP A 60 8.47 25.23 2.32
C ASP A 60 7.54 24.25 3.03
N GLU A 61 6.24 24.50 2.89
CA GLU A 61 5.20 23.64 3.43
C GLU A 61 5.36 22.19 2.95
N ARG A 62 5.73 22.00 1.68
CA ARG A 62 5.99 20.67 1.09
C ARG A 62 7.13 19.91 1.79
N HIS A 63 8.17 20.61 2.23
CA HIS A 63 9.28 19.99 2.95
C HIS A 63 8.83 19.58 4.36
N ARG A 64 8.09 20.44 5.07
CA ARG A 64 7.53 20.13 6.40
C ARG A 64 6.52 18.99 6.37
N GLU A 65 5.58 19.00 5.42
CA GLU A 65 4.62 17.92 5.21
C GLU A 65 5.31 16.61 4.83
N GLY A 66 6.34 16.70 3.99
CA GLY A 66 7.19 15.56 3.62
C GLY A 66 7.82 14.91 4.85
N LEU A 67 8.46 15.70 5.72
CA LEU A 67 9.06 15.24 6.97
C LEU A 67 8.03 14.57 7.89
N ALA A 68 6.87 15.23 8.11
CA ALA A 68 5.82 14.68 8.97
C ALA A 68 5.26 13.35 8.42
N GLN A 69 5.12 13.22 7.10
CA GLN A 69 4.71 11.97 6.47
C GLN A 69 5.78 10.87 6.63
N LEU A 70 7.05 11.20 6.44
CA LEU A 70 8.17 10.27 6.61
C LEU A 70 8.25 9.73 8.05
N GLU A 71 8.06 10.59 9.05
CA GLU A 71 8.03 10.18 10.46
C GLU A 71 6.88 9.23 10.76
N ARG A 72 5.67 9.51 10.28
CA ARG A 72 4.52 8.61 10.44
C ARG A 72 4.78 7.24 9.85
N TRP A 73 5.32 7.18 8.63
CA TRP A 73 5.63 5.92 7.97
C TRP A 73 6.75 5.15 8.69
N ARG A 74 7.80 5.84 9.17
CA ARG A 74 8.86 5.22 9.99
C ARG A 74 8.33 4.65 11.30
N SER A 75 7.41 5.35 11.97
CA SER A 75 6.78 4.86 13.19
C SER A 75 6.00 3.57 12.94
N VAL A 76 5.17 3.52 11.89
CA VAL A 76 4.44 2.31 11.48
C VAL A 76 5.40 1.19 11.10
N TRP A 77 6.48 1.48 10.38
CA TRP A 77 7.50 0.52 10.00
C TRP A 77 8.19 -0.11 11.22
N ILE A 78 8.63 0.71 12.18
CA ILE A 78 9.28 0.23 13.41
C ILE A 78 8.33 -0.62 14.25
N ALA A 79 7.06 -0.22 14.36
CA ALA A 79 6.06 -0.93 15.16
C ALA A 79 5.67 -2.31 14.59
N ASN A 80 5.95 -2.57 13.32
CA ASN A 80 5.56 -3.81 12.62
C ASN A 80 6.76 -4.62 12.11
N ARG A 81 7.98 -4.24 12.50
CA ARG A 81 9.23 -4.96 12.20
C ARG A 81 9.52 -5.98 13.29
#